data_AF-A0A5E4MF98-F1
#
_entry.id   AF-A0A5E4MF98-F1
#
_cell.length_a   1.000
_cell.length_b   1.000
_cell.length_c   1.000
_cell.angle_alpha   90.00
_cell.angle_beta   90.00
_cell.angle_gamma   90.00
#
_symmetry.space_group_name_H-M   'P 1'
#
loop_
_entity.id
_entity.type
_entity.pdbx_description
1 polymer ?
#
loop_
_entity_poly.entity_id
_entity_poly.type
_entity_poly.pdbx_seq_one_letter_code
_entity_poly.pdbx_strand_id
1 'polypeptide(L)'
;MLVIVRNTGEMPSPKLSLIERILLIKLWYRNEGSFKDVIEEFAVESPGSSAPNRTTIWRLVKRFEEFGTVADKPRSGRPKTSMTEENLQLVSQTFVENSNQSTKRFSLQLNIPRTSLRRMMKSLKKR
;
A
#
# COMPACT_ATOMS: atom_id res chain seq x y z
N MET A 1 -26.76 -15.67 36.35
CA MET A 1 -26.02 -16.02 35.12
C MET A 1 -26.38 -15.01 34.05
N LEU A 2 -25.44 -14.16 33.62
CA LEU A 2 -25.64 -13.33 32.42
C LEU A 2 -24.90 -14.02 31.26
N VAL A 3 -25.64 -14.54 30.28
CA VAL A 3 -25.06 -15.05 29.04
C VAL A 3 -24.91 -13.87 28.10
N ILE A 4 -23.68 -13.35 27.97
CA ILE A 4 -23.37 -12.34 26.97
C ILE A 4 -23.28 -13.04 25.61
N VAL A 5 -24.33 -12.85 24.80
CA VAL A 5 -24.34 -13.22 23.39
C VAL A 5 -23.29 -12.37 22.67
N ARG A 6 -22.19 -13.00 22.23
CA ARG A 6 -21.21 -12.34 21.36
C ARG A 6 -21.81 -12.25 19.96
N ASN A 7 -22.18 -11.04 19.57
CA ASN A 7 -22.67 -10.68 18.25
C ASN A 7 -21.62 -11.07 17.19
N THR A 8 -21.90 -12.10 16.40
CA THR A 8 -21.06 -12.56 15.28
C THR A 8 -21.37 -11.72 14.04
N GLY A 9 -20.68 -10.59 13.91
CA GLY A 9 -20.87 -9.71 12.76
C GLY A 9 -19.76 -8.69 12.63
N GLU A 10 -18.57 -9.13 12.20
CA GLU A 10 -17.52 -8.32 11.53
C GLU A 10 -16.38 -9.28 11.09
N MET A 11 -16.12 -9.49 9.79
CA MET A 11 -15.19 -8.72 8.93
C MET A 11 -13.72 -9.23 8.98
N PRO A 12 -12.95 -9.03 7.89
CA PRO A 12 -12.09 -10.04 7.28
C PRO A 12 -10.82 -10.31 8.09
N SER A 13 -10.30 -11.54 7.99
CA SER A 13 -9.05 -12.03 8.59
C SER A 13 -8.05 -10.89 8.89
N PRO A 14 -7.72 -10.59 10.15
CA PRO A 14 -6.93 -9.41 10.45
C PRO A 14 -5.56 -9.57 9.82
N LYS A 15 -5.20 -8.63 8.95
CA LYS A 15 -3.80 -8.46 8.54
C LYS A 15 -3.01 -8.16 9.80
N LEU A 16 -1.92 -8.91 10.03
CA LEU A 16 -0.98 -8.63 11.11
C LEU A 16 -0.69 -7.12 11.17
N SER A 17 -0.97 -6.53 12.32
CA SER A 17 -0.65 -5.16 12.69
C SER A 17 0.87 -4.95 12.67
N LEU A 18 1.29 -3.68 12.68
CA LEU A 18 2.72 -3.35 12.71
C LEU A 18 3.40 -3.93 13.96
N ILE A 19 2.74 -3.88 15.12
CA ILE A 19 3.26 -4.39 16.40
C ILE A 19 3.45 -5.90 16.34
N GLU A 20 2.45 -6.64 15.84
CA GLU A 20 2.54 -8.10 15.69
C GLU A 20 3.65 -8.51 14.71
N ARG A 21 3.87 -7.73 13.65
CA ARG A 21 5.00 -7.98 12.73
C ARG A 21 6.34 -7.76 13.39
N ILE A 22 6.49 -6.68 14.17
CA ILE A 22 7.72 -6.42 14.94
C ILE A 22 7.96 -7.56 15.92
N LEU A 23 6.91 -8.00 16.61
CA LEU A 23 6.97 -9.14 17.51
C LEU A 23 7.47 -10.40 16.78
N LEU A 24 6.88 -10.75 15.63
CA LEU A 24 7.32 -11.91 14.87
C LEU A 24 8.80 -11.87 14.46
N ILE A 25 9.32 -10.70 14.10
CA ILE A 25 10.76 -10.54 13.81
C ILE A 25 11.60 -10.78 15.07
N LYS A 26 11.19 -10.25 16.23
CA LYS A 26 11.89 -10.48 17.50
C LYS A 26 11.90 -11.96 17.88
N LEU A 27 10.74 -12.62 17.81
CA LEU A 27 10.61 -14.04 18.11
C LEU A 27 11.40 -14.91 17.15
N TRP A 28 11.45 -14.53 15.86
CA TRP A 28 12.23 -15.26 14.85
C TRP A 28 13.72 -15.35 15.23
N TYR A 29 14.33 -14.21 15.58
CA TYR A 29 15.74 -14.19 15.98
C TYR A 29 15.98 -14.76 17.38
N ARG A 30 15.03 -14.61 18.31
CA ARG A 30 15.11 -15.24 19.64
C ARG A 30 15.14 -16.77 19.55
N ASN A 31 14.31 -17.36 18.68
CA ASN A 31 14.13 -18.80 18.55
C ASN A 31 14.94 -19.41 17.39
N GLU A 32 16.00 -18.75 16.95
CA GLU A 32 16.93 -19.26 15.91
C GLU A 32 16.23 -19.75 14.62
N GLY A 33 15.11 -19.12 14.26
CA GLY A 33 14.33 -19.47 13.06
C GLY A 33 13.37 -20.65 13.20
N SER A 34 13.10 -21.13 14.42
CA SER A 34 12.11 -22.18 14.67
C SER A 34 10.68 -21.66 14.48
N PHE A 35 10.02 -22.09 13.40
CA PHE A 35 8.62 -21.70 13.14
C PHE A 35 7.66 -22.14 14.24
N LYS A 36 7.89 -23.30 14.84
CA LYS A 36 7.01 -23.84 15.88
C LYS A 36 7.04 -22.92 17.11
N ASP A 37 8.23 -22.64 17.61
CA ASP A 37 8.42 -21.84 18.82
C ASP A 37 7.97 -20.40 18.60
N VAL A 38 8.23 -19.83 17.41
CA VAL A 38 7.71 -18.50 17.03
C VAL A 38 6.18 -18.45 17.07
N ILE A 39 5.49 -19.46 16.55
CA ILE A 39 4.02 -19.49 16.53
C ILE A 39 3.45 -19.69 17.94
N GLU A 40 4.06 -20.56 18.73
CA GLU A 40 3.66 -20.83 20.12
C GLU A 40 3.84 -19.59 21.01
N GLU A 41 5.03 -18.96 21.00
CA GLU A 41 5.25 -17.71 21.74
C GLU A 41 4.38 -16.56 21.23
N PHE A 42 4.16 -16.45 19.91
CA PHE A 42 3.27 -15.41 19.36
C PHE A 42 1.85 -15.54 19.88
N ALA A 43 1.32 -16.76 19.99
CA ALA A 43 -0.03 -17.00 20.52
C ALA A 43 -0.16 -16.58 22.00
N VAL A 44 0.92 -16.68 22.76
CA VAL A 44 0.99 -16.23 24.16
C VAL A 44 1.09 -14.71 24.25
N GLU A 45 1.98 -14.10 23.46
CA GLU A 45 2.25 -12.65 23.51
C GLU A 45 1.18 -11.81 22.78
N SER A 46 0.37 -12.39 21.89
CA SER A 46 -0.72 -11.73 21.16
C SER A 46 -2.05 -12.49 21.27
N PRO A 47 -2.66 -12.53 22.46
CA PRO A 47 -3.91 -13.26 22.68
C PRO A 47 -5.07 -12.64 21.89
N GLY A 48 -5.84 -13.48 21.19
CA GLY A 48 -6.95 -13.06 20.34
C GLY A 48 -6.56 -12.75 18.90
N SER A 49 -5.27 -12.71 18.59
CA SER A 49 -4.78 -12.64 17.22
C SER A 49 -4.80 -14.01 16.54
N SER A 50 -5.06 -14.03 15.25
CA SER A 50 -4.98 -15.27 14.46
C SER A 50 -3.53 -15.70 14.28
N ALA A 51 -3.24 -16.98 14.50
CA ALA A 51 -1.90 -17.53 14.34
C ALA A 51 -1.38 -17.29 12.90
N PRO A 52 -0.19 -16.71 12.73
CA PRO A 52 0.35 -16.43 11.42
C PRO A 52 0.80 -17.71 10.71
N ASN A 53 0.50 -17.81 9.42
CA ASN A 53 1.01 -18.90 8.58
C ASN A 53 2.54 -18.81 8.44
N ARG A 54 3.23 -19.95 8.40
CA ARG A 54 4.67 -20.07 8.12
C ARG A 54 5.12 -19.22 6.92
N THR A 55 4.35 -19.22 5.83
CA THR A 55 4.67 -18.41 4.64
C THR A 55 4.62 -16.90 4.94
N THR A 56 3.71 -16.47 5.81
CA THR A 56 3.62 -15.07 6.25
C THR A 56 4.85 -14.68 7.07
N ILE A 57 5.25 -15.54 8.02
CA ILE A 57 6.46 -15.34 8.84
C ILE A 57 7.69 -15.26 7.94
N TRP A 58 7.88 -16.23 7.04
CA TRP A 58 9.02 -16.25 6.12
C TRP A 58 9.08 -15.02 5.22
N ARG A 59 7.95 -14.61 4.62
CA ARG A 59 7.90 -13.39 3.77
C ARG A 59 8.22 -12.12 4.56
N LEU A 60 7.82 -12.07 5.82
CA LEU A 60 8.08 -10.93 6.70
C LEU A 60 9.57 -10.85 7.05
N VAL A 61 10.17 -11.97 7.48
CA VAL A 61 11.60 -12.09 7.78
C VAL A 61 12.44 -11.73 6.56
N LYS A 62 12.16 -12.34 5.41
CA LYS A 62 12.89 -12.05 4.16
C LYS A 62 12.81 -10.57 3.79
N ARG A 63 11.63 -9.95 3.91
CA ARG A 63 11.48 -8.50 3.66
C ARG A 63 12.30 -7.67 4.64
N PHE A 64 12.33 -8.06 5.91
CA PHE A 64 13.10 -7.37 6.93
C PHE A 64 14.60 -7.49 6.67
N GLU A 65 15.10 -8.67 6.29
CA GLU A 65 16.50 -8.90 5.96
C GLU A 65 16.93 -8.15 4.69
N GLU A 66 16.08 -8.10 3.65
CA GLU A 66 16.38 -7.42 2.40
C GLU A 66 16.30 -5.89 2.49
N PHE A 67 15.34 -5.34 3.26
CA PHE A 67 15.00 -3.91 3.22
C PHE A 67 14.99 -3.21 4.58
N GLY A 68 15.22 -3.93 5.68
CA GLY A 68 15.21 -3.38 7.04
C GLY A 68 13.84 -2.89 7.52
N THR A 69 12.74 -3.33 6.89
CA THR A 69 11.39 -2.81 7.19
C THR A 69 10.33 -3.89 7.36
N VAL A 70 9.47 -3.67 8.36
CA VAL A 70 8.26 -4.45 8.65
C VAL A 70 6.98 -3.76 8.15
N ALA A 71 7.09 -2.52 7.70
CA ALA A 71 5.98 -1.75 7.18
C ALA A 71 5.50 -2.33 5.85
N ASP A 72 4.23 -2.08 5.54
CA ASP A 72 3.72 -2.33 4.20
C ASP A 72 4.33 -1.32 3.23
N LYS A 73 4.80 -1.84 2.07
CA LYS A 73 5.21 -0.97 0.98
C LYS A 73 4.00 -0.13 0.55
N PRO A 74 4.19 1.18 0.27
CA PRO A 74 3.12 1.98 -0.32
C PRO A 74 2.66 1.28 -1.60
N ARG A 75 1.34 1.16 -1.79
CA ARG A 75 0.80 0.50 -2.97
C ARG A 75 1.16 1.34 -4.19
N SER A 76 1.82 0.72 -5.17
CA SER A 76 2.17 1.36 -6.45
C SER A 76 0.94 1.82 -7.23
N GLY A 77 -0.22 1.21 -6.96
CA GLY A 77 -1.46 1.49 -7.69
C GLY A 77 -1.38 1.08 -9.16
N ARG A 78 -2.41 1.40 -9.94
CA ARG A 78 -2.39 1.19 -11.39
C ARG A 78 -1.42 2.20 -12.03
N PRO A 79 -0.44 1.76 -12.85
CA PRO A 79 0.49 2.68 -13.49
C PRO A 79 -0.27 3.67 -14.38
N LYS A 80 0.10 4.95 -14.29
CA LYS A 80 -0.49 6.03 -15.10
C LYS A 80 0.33 6.20 -16.38
N THR A 81 0.05 5.38 -17.39
CA THR A 81 0.83 5.33 -18.65
C THR A 81 0.93 6.66 -19.39
N SER A 82 -0.12 7.47 -19.40
CA SER A 82 -0.08 8.79 -20.06
C SER A 82 0.63 9.87 -19.23
N MET A 83 0.83 9.68 -17.92
CA MET A 83 1.35 10.71 -17.01
C MET A 83 2.88 10.63 -16.93
N THR A 84 3.52 10.69 -18.10
CA THR A 84 4.97 10.82 -18.24
C THR A 84 5.40 12.24 -17.92
N GLU A 85 6.67 12.41 -17.55
CA GLU A 85 7.25 13.73 -17.29
C GLU A 85 7.21 14.61 -18.55
N GLU A 86 7.52 14.02 -19.72
CA GLU A 86 7.41 14.68 -21.03
C GLU A 86 6.01 15.24 -21.30
N ASN A 87 4.96 14.43 -21.08
CA ASN A 87 3.58 14.88 -21.29
C ASN A 87 3.18 15.95 -20.27
N LEU A 88 3.67 15.87 -19.03
CA LEU A 88 3.42 16.88 -18.02
C LEU A 88 4.07 18.21 -18.38
N GLN A 89 5.32 18.18 -18.87
CA GLN A 89 6.05 19.36 -19.33
C GLN A 89 5.34 19.99 -20.53
N LEU A 90 5.00 19.19 -21.54
CA LEU A 90 4.28 19.64 -22.73
C LEU A 90 2.95 20.30 -22.36
N VAL A 91 2.13 19.64 -21.51
CA VAL A 91 0.86 20.21 -21.05
C VAL A 91 1.10 21.49 -20.24
N SER A 92 2.15 21.55 -19.41
CA SER A 92 2.43 22.74 -18.59
C SER A 92 2.79 23.97 -19.43
N GLN A 93 3.68 23.81 -20.42
CA GLN A 93 4.12 24.89 -21.31
C GLN A 93 2.95 25.43 -22.10
N THR A 94 2.22 24.55 -22.79
CA THR A 94 1.12 24.97 -23.64
C THR A 94 -0.07 25.51 -22.83
N PHE A 95 -0.28 25.05 -21.59
CA PHE A 95 -1.33 25.55 -20.72
C PHE A 95 -1.05 26.98 -20.23
N VAL A 96 0.23 27.31 -19.98
CA VAL A 96 0.64 28.68 -19.63
C VAL A 96 0.41 29.62 -20.81
N GLU A 97 0.78 29.20 -22.02
CA GLU A 97 0.59 29.99 -23.24
C GLU A 97 -0.89 30.17 -23.61
N ASN A 98 -1.72 29.14 -23.40
CA ASN A 98 -3.10 29.09 -23.91
C ASN A 98 -4.12 28.68 -22.83
N SER A 99 -4.12 29.37 -21.70
CA SER A 99 -4.93 29.02 -20.51
C SER A 99 -6.45 28.95 -20.76
N ASN A 100 -6.94 29.68 -21.76
CA ASN A 100 -8.37 29.80 -22.08
C ASN A 100 -8.85 28.75 -23.11
N GLN A 101 -7.96 27.89 -23.61
CA GLN A 101 -8.32 26.89 -24.63
C GLN A 101 -9.18 25.77 -24.03
N SER A 102 -10.18 25.30 -24.77
CA SER A 102 -11.01 24.18 -24.32
C SER A 102 -10.19 22.88 -24.24
N THR A 103 -10.48 22.05 -23.25
CA THR A 103 -9.83 20.76 -23.04
C THR A 103 -9.95 19.81 -24.24
N LYS A 104 -11.01 19.98 -25.06
CA LYS A 104 -11.21 19.20 -26.29
C LYS A 104 -10.19 19.59 -27.35
N ARG A 105 -10.03 20.89 -27.64
CA ARG A 105 -9.02 21.38 -28.57
C ARG A 105 -7.62 21.02 -28.09
N PHE A 106 -7.39 21.16 -26.80
CA PHE A 106 -6.07 20.92 -26.21
C PHE A 106 -5.65 19.44 -26.31
N SER A 107 -6.60 18.52 -26.10
CA SER A 107 -6.42 17.08 -26.30
C SER A 107 -6.06 16.72 -27.73
N LEU A 108 -6.71 17.36 -28.73
CA LEU A 108 -6.41 17.15 -30.14
C LEU A 108 -5.03 17.70 -30.51
N GLN A 109 -4.69 18.90 -30.03
CA GLN A 109 -3.42 19.55 -30.32
C GLN A 109 -2.22 18.77 -29.78
N LEU A 110 -2.31 18.25 -28.55
CA LEU A 110 -1.22 17.51 -27.92
C LEU A 110 -1.26 16.00 -28.20
N ASN A 111 -2.28 15.51 -28.91
CA ASN A 111 -2.54 14.08 -29.09
C ASN A 111 -2.57 13.28 -27.77
N ILE A 112 -3.08 13.91 -26.69
CA ILE A 112 -3.21 13.28 -25.37
C ILE A 112 -4.70 13.02 -25.10
N PRO A 113 -5.09 11.81 -24.63
CA PRO A 113 -6.48 11.54 -24.27
C PRO A 113 -7.03 12.56 -23.27
N ARG A 114 -8.22 13.09 -23.56
CA ARG A 114 -8.86 14.16 -22.75
C ARG A 114 -8.94 13.81 -21.26
N THR A 115 -9.13 12.55 -20.89
CA THR A 115 -9.17 12.08 -19.50
C THR A 115 -7.81 12.20 -18.81
N SER A 116 -6.73 11.84 -19.49
CA SER A 116 -5.36 12.00 -19.01
C SER A 116 -4.98 13.48 -18.91
N LEU A 117 -5.31 14.28 -19.91
CA LEU A 117 -5.04 15.73 -19.92
C LEU A 117 -5.74 16.44 -18.75
N ARG A 118 -7.01 16.12 -18.46
CA ARG A 118 -7.73 16.65 -17.28
C ARG A 118 -7.04 16.29 -15.96
N ARG A 119 -6.51 15.08 -15.83
CA ARG A 119 -5.78 14.64 -14.62
C ARG A 119 -4.46 15.41 -14.47
N MET A 120 -3.73 15.61 -15.56
CA MET A 120 -2.49 16.40 -15.57
C MET A 120 -2.77 17.85 -15.18
N MET A 121 -3.75 18.51 -15.82
CA MET A 121 -4.14 19.89 -15.47
C MET A 121 -4.52 20.02 -14.00
N LYS A 122 -5.26 19.05 -13.44
CA LYS A 122 -5.60 19.02 -12.00
C LYS A 122 -4.35 18.87 -11.13
N SER A 123 -3.39 18.04 -11.54
CA SER A 123 -2.11 17.87 -10.84
C SER A 123 -1.27 19.14 -10.84
N LEU A 124 -1.27 19.89 -11.96
CA LEU A 124 -0.52 21.14 -12.11
C LEU A 124 -1.13 22.29 -11.29
N LYS A 125 -2.47 22.39 -11.22
CA LYS A 125 -3.17 23.41 -10.40
C LYS A 125 -3.04 23.21 -8.88
N LYS A 126 -2.66 22.02 -8.42
CA LYS A 126 -2.55 21.69 -6.99
C LYS A 126 -1.15 21.98 -6.41
N ARG A 127 -0.27 22.57 -7.22
CA ARG A 127 1.05 23.03 -6.77
C ARG A 127 0.96 24.47 -6.28
#